data_AF-A0A135P8T0-F1
#
_entry.id   AF-A0A135P8T0-F1
#
_cell.length_a   1.000
_cell.length_b   1.000
_cell.length_c   1.000
_cell.angle_alpha   90.00
_cell.angle_beta   90.00
_cell.angle_gamma   90.00
#
_symmetry.space_group_name_H-M   'P 1'
#
loop_
_entity.id
_entity.type
_entity.pdbx_description
1 polymer ?
#
loop_
_entity_poly.entity_id
_entity_poly.type
_entity_poly.pdbx_seq_one_letter_code
_entity_poly.pdbx_strand_id
1 'polypeptide(L)'
;MNTENQTHEHTDPASAPAHPPHKHRRRFALPVLAAVVALAVGAAGGAGAMKLVRPTPEMAPITPVAISAMPPSSLVTIKGTVAEIYGNKFVLQDDSGKALIETGPGGEDGKLVTTNEAVTIQGRFDDGFVHASYLVRQDGQTESLGPRHGPPPHGPLEDMARKLRP
;
A
#
# COMPACT_ATOMS: atom_id res chain seq x y z
N MET A 1 3.95 -38.31 85.15
CA MET A 1 5.19 -37.98 84.39
C MET A 1 5.25 -36.46 84.24
N ASN A 2 6.10 -35.83 85.05
CA ASN A 2 6.98 -34.65 84.83
C ASN A 2 6.33 -33.35 84.26
N THR A 3 6.18 -32.26 85.01
CA THR A 3 7.18 -31.25 85.49
C THR A 3 7.51 -30.15 84.46
N GLU A 4 6.95 -28.96 84.71
CA GLU A 4 7.55 -27.60 84.82
C GLU A 4 8.54 -27.02 83.77
N ASN A 5 8.51 -25.67 83.76
CA ASN A 5 9.48 -24.66 83.29
C ASN A 5 9.47 -24.27 81.80
N GLN A 6 9.03 -23.06 81.43
CA GLN A 6 9.59 -21.71 81.68
C GLN A 6 10.83 -21.38 80.83
N THR A 7 10.94 -20.07 80.56
CA THR A 7 12.13 -19.27 80.17
C THR A 7 12.23 -19.05 78.66
N HIS A 8 11.86 -17.88 78.14
CA HIS A 8 12.55 -16.58 78.21
C HIS A 8 13.94 -16.56 77.56
N GLU A 9 14.20 -15.39 76.99
CA GLU A 9 15.44 -14.81 76.45
C GLU A 9 15.63 -14.88 74.93
N HIS A 10 15.51 -13.75 74.22
CA HIS A 10 16.44 -12.59 74.21
C HIS A 10 17.77 -13.03 73.61
N THR A 11 18.20 -12.54 72.46
CA THR A 11 18.84 -11.21 72.38
C THR A 11 19.11 -10.88 70.89
N ASP A 12 18.47 -9.84 70.35
CA ASP A 12 19.08 -8.94 69.36
C ASP A 12 20.21 -8.18 70.09
N PRO A 13 21.37 -7.81 69.49
CA PRO A 13 21.38 -6.75 68.46
C PRO A 13 22.64 -6.63 67.55
N ALA A 14 22.50 -5.93 66.42
CA ALA A 14 23.48 -4.97 65.86
C ALA A 14 22.91 -4.42 64.54
N SER A 15 22.34 -3.20 64.51
CA SER A 15 23.05 -1.93 64.21
C SER A 15 23.76 -2.01 62.85
N ALA A 16 23.52 -1.20 61.82
CA ALA A 16 22.87 0.10 61.58
C ALA A 16 22.88 0.29 60.02
N PRO A 17 22.62 1.47 59.40
CA PRO A 17 22.05 2.72 59.90
C PRO A 17 20.88 3.27 59.04
N ALA A 18 20.18 4.24 59.62
CA ALA A 18 19.29 5.16 58.94
C ALA A 18 20.06 6.16 58.06
N HIS A 19 19.60 6.41 56.83
CA HIS A 19 19.96 7.62 56.06
C HIS A 19 18.81 8.07 55.12
N PRO A 20 18.71 9.40 54.85
CA PRO A 20 17.47 10.16 54.69
C PRO A 20 16.85 10.14 53.27
N PRO A 21 15.64 10.71 53.06
CA PRO A 21 14.96 10.71 51.77
C PRO A 21 15.71 11.57 50.74
N HIS A 22 16.29 10.93 49.73
CA HIS A 22 16.89 11.64 48.61
C HIS A 22 15.83 12.02 47.57
N LYS A 23 15.29 13.23 47.76
CA LYS A 23 14.45 13.97 46.83
C LYS A 23 15.29 14.39 45.60
N HIS A 24 15.57 13.47 44.68
CA HIS A 24 16.34 13.77 43.47
C HIS A 24 15.46 14.31 42.34
N ARG A 25 15.07 15.57 42.51
CA ARG A 25 15.21 16.66 41.53
C ARG A 25 15.00 16.28 40.05
N ARG A 26 13.74 16.09 39.69
CA ARG A 26 13.04 16.36 38.42
C ARG A 26 13.87 17.21 37.41
N ARG A 27 14.73 16.58 36.59
CA ARG A 27 15.54 17.28 35.56
C ARG A 27 15.77 16.50 34.25
N PHE A 28 14.97 15.47 33.95
CA PHE A 28 15.06 14.75 32.67
C PHE A 28 13.72 14.60 31.92
N ALA A 29 12.70 15.39 32.29
CA ALA A 29 11.35 15.26 31.75
C ALA A 29 11.06 16.13 30.51
N LEU A 30 12.08 16.49 29.70
CA LEU A 30 11.90 17.43 28.58
C LEU A 30 12.32 16.98 27.17
N PRO A 31 13.11 15.92 26.89
CA PRO A 31 13.35 15.54 25.50
C PRO A 31 12.31 14.56 24.93
N VAL A 32 11.52 13.86 25.76
CA VAL A 32 10.61 12.79 25.28
C VAL A 32 9.30 13.33 24.68
N LEU A 33 8.75 14.44 25.21
CA LEU A 33 7.48 14.97 24.71
C LEU A 33 7.61 15.67 23.35
N ALA A 34 8.77 16.28 23.07
CA ALA A 34 9.04 16.93 21.79
C ALA A 34 9.08 15.93 20.62
N ALA A 35 9.60 14.71 20.86
CA ALA A 35 9.68 13.67 19.84
C ALA A 35 8.30 13.13 19.43
N VAL A 36 7.37 12.96 20.38
CA VAL A 36 6.03 12.42 20.10
C VAL A 36 5.15 13.42 19.33
N VAL A 37 5.25 14.72 19.63
CA VAL A 37 4.52 15.77 18.90
C VAL A 37 5.05 15.94 17.47
N ALA A 38 6.37 15.92 17.28
CA ALA A 38 6.97 15.99 15.95
C ALA A 38 6.57 14.77 15.07
N LEU A 39 6.47 13.58 15.66
CA LEU A 39 6.07 12.36 14.95
C LEU A 39 4.57 12.34 14.60
N ALA A 40 3.71 12.86 15.50
CA ALA A 40 2.27 12.98 15.25
C ALA A 40 1.94 13.98 14.13
N VAL A 41 2.69 15.07 14.01
CA VAL A 41 2.55 16.05 12.91
C VAL A 41 3.11 15.48 11.59
N GLY A 42 4.22 14.74 11.63
CA GLY A 42 4.82 14.12 10.44
C GLY A 42 3.97 13.01 9.82
N ALA A 43 3.28 12.20 10.62
CA ALA A 43 2.50 11.06 10.13
C ALA A 43 1.23 11.48 9.37
N ALA A 44 0.53 12.53 9.81
CA ALA A 44 -0.68 13.01 9.14
C ALA A 44 -0.39 13.72 7.80
N GLY A 45 0.76 14.40 7.68
CA GLY A 45 1.17 15.07 6.44
C GLY A 45 1.82 14.15 5.40
N GLY A 46 2.57 13.14 5.85
CA GLY A 46 3.41 12.31 4.96
C GLY A 46 2.63 11.40 4.01
N ALA A 47 1.50 10.84 4.42
CA ALA A 47 0.72 9.90 3.59
C ALA A 47 -0.19 10.61 2.56
N GLY A 48 -0.72 11.79 2.89
CA GLY A 48 -1.61 12.54 1.99
C GLY A 48 -0.87 13.22 0.83
N ALA A 49 0.35 13.72 1.08
CA ALA A 49 1.11 14.47 0.09
C ALA A 49 1.60 13.61 -1.09
N MET A 50 1.84 12.31 -0.88
CA MET A 50 2.39 11.42 -1.92
C MET A 50 1.45 11.20 -3.11
N LYS A 51 0.14 11.48 -2.96
CA LYS A 51 -0.82 11.40 -4.08
C LYS A 51 -0.76 12.62 -4.99
N LEU A 52 -0.37 13.80 -4.47
CA LEU A 52 -0.28 15.05 -5.25
C LEU A 52 1.03 15.19 -6.03
N VAL A 53 2.10 14.50 -5.61
CA VAL A 53 3.43 14.62 -6.22
C VAL A 53 3.72 13.48 -7.20
N ARG A 54 2.74 12.64 -7.56
CA ARG A 54 2.93 11.65 -8.62
C ARG A 54 3.02 12.41 -9.94
N PRO A 55 4.19 12.45 -10.61
CA PRO A 55 4.27 13.03 -11.94
C PRO A 55 3.31 12.24 -12.82
N THR A 56 2.47 12.93 -13.59
CA THR A 56 1.71 12.30 -14.67
C THR A 56 2.71 11.51 -15.50
N PRO A 57 2.54 10.19 -15.67
CA PRO A 57 3.46 9.37 -16.44
C PRO A 57 3.59 9.96 -17.84
N GLU A 58 4.73 10.58 -18.16
CA GLU A 58 5.05 10.99 -19.51
C GLU A 58 5.36 9.71 -20.29
N MET A 59 4.37 9.21 -21.02
CA MET A 59 4.56 8.01 -21.83
C MET A 59 5.53 8.34 -22.97
N ALA A 60 6.60 7.56 -23.08
CA ALA A 60 7.43 7.60 -24.29
C ALA A 60 6.52 7.34 -25.51
N PRO A 61 6.65 8.10 -26.61
CA PRO A 61 5.77 7.94 -27.76
C PRO A 61 5.88 6.52 -28.34
N ILE A 62 4.88 5.68 -28.06
CA ILE A 62 4.67 4.44 -28.77
C ILE A 62 3.53 4.66 -29.75
N THR A 63 3.81 4.47 -31.04
CA THR A 63 2.84 4.69 -32.12
C THR A 63 1.64 3.75 -31.91
N PRO A 64 0.41 4.28 -31.81
CA PRO A 64 -0.77 3.44 -31.69
C PRO A 64 -0.88 2.45 -32.85
N VAL A 65 -1.19 1.20 -32.55
CA VAL A 65 -1.48 0.16 -33.54
C VAL A 65 -2.99 0.01 -33.70
N ALA A 66 -3.42 -0.43 -34.89
CA ALA A 66 -4.82 -0.80 -35.11
C ALA A 66 -5.17 -2.06 -34.29
N ILE A 67 -6.39 -2.13 -33.77
CA ILE A 67 -6.86 -3.27 -32.96
C ILE A 67 -6.69 -4.61 -33.70
N SER A 68 -7.01 -4.66 -35.00
CA SER A 68 -6.87 -5.87 -35.82
C SER A 68 -5.43 -6.33 -36.05
N ALA A 69 -4.44 -5.45 -35.84
CA ALA A 69 -3.02 -5.70 -36.10
C ALA A 69 -2.18 -5.80 -34.81
N MET A 70 -2.82 -5.94 -33.65
CA MET A 70 -2.11 -6.10 -32.38
C MET A 70 -1.25 -7.37 -32.37
N PRO A 71 0.07 -7.26 -32.11
CA PRO A 71 0.91 -8.43 -31.99
C PRO A 71 0.53 -9.26 -30.76
N PRO A 72 0.45 -10.60 -30.86
CA PRO A 72 0.13 -11.44 -29.71
C PRO A 72 1.18 -11.30 -28.61
N SER A 73 0.74 -11.43 -27.36
CA SER A 73 1.61 -11.46 -26.16
C SER A 73 2.54 -10.25 -26.00
N SER A 74 2.16 -9.09 -26.53
CA SER A 74 3.03 -7.92 -26.65
C SER A 74 2.50 -6.70 -25.89
N LEU A 75 3.38 -5.74 -25.61
CA LEU A 75 2.97 -4.41 -25.18
C LEU A 75 2.40 -3.65 -26.37
N VAL A 76 1.24 -3.04 -26.18
CA VAL A 76 0.51 -2.34 -27.23
C VAL A 76 0.02 -0.99 -26.72
N THR A 77 -0.08 -0.04 -27.64
CA THR A 77 -0.93 1.13 -27.49
C THR A 77 -1.98 1.12 -28.57
N ILE A 78 -3.23 1.30 -28.17
CA ILE A 78 -4.38 1.35 -29.06
C ILE A 78 -5.22 2.57 -28.75
N LYS A 79 -5.90 3.10 -29.75
CA LYS A 79 -6.82 4.22 -29.62
C LYS A 79 -8.17 3.81 -30.18
N GLY A 80 -9.23 4.22 -29.52
CA GLY A 80 -10.58 3.97 -30.01
C GLY A 80 -11.64 4.64 -29.15
N THR A 81 -12.88 4.21 -29.36
CA THR A 81 -14.06 4.68 -28.64
C THR A 81 -14.64 3.55 -27.80
N VAL A 82 -15.02 3.85 -26.56
CA VAL A 82 -15.65 2.88 -25.65
C VAL A 82 -17.05 2.54 -26.18
N ALA A 83 -17.24 1.30 -26.59
CA ALA A 83 -18.51 0.82 -27.12
C ALA A 83 -19.45 0.28 -26.02
N GLU A 84 -18.91 -0.42 -25.02
CA GLU A 84 -19.70 -1.05 -23.96
C GLU A 84 -18.86 -1.27 -22.70
N ILE A 85 -19.46 -1.24 -21.51
CA ILE A 85 -18.77 -1.34 -20.21
C ILE A 85 -19.37 -2.50 -19.40
N TYR A 86 -18.50 -3.31 -18.81
CA TYR A 86 -18.82 -4.51 -18.01
C TYR A 86 -17.96 -4.55 -16.75
N GLY A 87 -18.39 -3.87 -15.68
CA GLY A 87 -17.63 -3.80 -14.42
C GLY A 87 -16.20 -3.30 -14.68
N ASN A 88 -15.19 -4.14 -14.42
CA ASN A 88 -13.78 -3.82 -14.63
C ASN A 88 -13.27 -4.04 -16.07
N LYS A 89 -14.17 -4.24 -17.03
CA LYS A 89 -13.84 -4.44 -18.44
C LYS A 89 -14.69 -3.54 -19.32
N PHE A 90 -14.21 -3.24 -20.51
CA PHE A 90 -14.99 -2.54 -21.52
C PHE A 90 -14.54 -2.90 -22.93
N VAL A 91 -15.42 -2.75 -23.91
CA VAL A 91 -15.10 -2.95 -25.32
C VAL A 91 -14.62 -1.63 -25.91
N LEU A 92 -13.40 -1.61 -26.42
CA LEU A 92 -12.87 -0.50 -27.21
C LEU A 92 -13.06 -0.83 -28.70
N GLN A 93 -13.54 0.13 -29.48
CA GLN A 93 -13.74 -0.01 -30.91
C GLN A 93 -12.95 1.05 -31.69
N ASP A 94 -12.28 0.63 -32.75
CA ASP A 94 -11.71 1.51 -33.78
C ASP A 94 -12.26 1.11 -35.16
N ASP A 95 -11.76 1.74 -36.23
CA ASP A 95 -12.17 1.44 -37.60
C ASP A 95 -11.76 0.02 -38.05
N SER A 96 -10.83 -0.60 -37.33
CA SER A 96 -10.27 -1.91 -37.66
C SER A 96 -10.93 -3.07 -36.91
N GLY A 97 -11.55 -2.83 -35.76
CA GLY A 97 -12.20 -3.87 -34.98
C GLY A 97 -12.55 -3.48 -33.54
N LYS A 98 -12.72 -4.50 -32.71
CA LYS A 98 -13.07 -4.38 -31.28
C LYS A 98 -12.05 -5.13 -30.43
N ALA A 99 -11.70 -4.57 -29.28
CA ALA A 99 -10.85 -5.18 -28.27
C ALA A 99 -11.54 -5.16 -26.91
N LEU A 100 -11.38 -6.22 -26.13
CA LEU A 100 -11.83 -6.25 -24.74
C LEU A 100 -10.70 -5.76 -23.84
N ILE A 101 -10.95 -4.68 -23.13
CA ILE A 101 -9.97 -4.03 -22.24
C ILE A 101 -10.28 -4.45 -20.81
N GLU A 102 -9.27 -4.91 -20.08
CA GLU A 102 -9.35 -5.15 -18.64
C GLU A 102 -8.61 -4.05 -17.89
N THR A 103 -9.28 -3.43 -16.91
CA THR A 103 -8.74 -2.32 -16.12
C THR A 103 -8.21 -2.75 -14.75
N GLY A 104 -8.26 -4.04 -14.43
CA GLY A 104 -7.95 -4.56 -13.11
C GLY A 104 -8.87 -4.01 -12.01
N PRO A 105 -8.45 -4.07 -10.73
CA PRO A 105 -9.26 -3.59 -9.59
C PRO A 105 -9.61 -2.11 -9.66
N GLY A 106 -8.78 -1.31 -10.34
CA GLY A 106 -8.97 0.14 -10.47
C GLY A 106 -10.21 0.56 -11.26
N GLY A 107 -10.90 -0.37 -11.94
CA GLY A 107 -12.14 -0.08 -12.65
C GLY A 107 -13.32 -0.95 -12.24
N GLU A 108 -13.28 -1.63 -11.10
CA GLU A 108 -14.40 -2.48 -10.63
C GLU A 108 -15.73 -1.73 -10.48
N ASP A 109 -15.69 -0.43 -10.22
CA ASP A 109 -16.88 0.41 -10.12
C ASP A 109 -17.50 0.77 -11.49
N GLY A 110 -16.80 0.46 -12.59
CA GLY A 110 -17.23 0.75 -13.96
C GLY A 110 -17.27 2.24 -14.31
N LYS A 111 -16.67 3.12 -13.49
CA LYS A 111 -16.75 4.59 -13.64
C LYS A 111 -15.50 5.21 -14.26
N LEU A 112 -14.50 4.38 -14.58
CA LEU A 112 -13.23 4.85 -15.15
C LEU A 112 -13.42 5.55 -16.50
N VAL A 113 -14.40 5.09 -17.28
CA VAL A 113 -14.76 5.57 -18.61
C VAL A 113 -16.28 5.64 -18.78
N THR A 114 -16.71 6.33 -19.83
CA THR A 114 -18.11 6.41 -20.27
C THR A 114 -18.28 5.85 -21.68
N THR A 115 -19.48 5.36 -22.01
CA THR A 115 -19.77 4.91 -23.38
C THR A 115 -19.67 6.07 -24.36
N ASN A 116 -19.17 5.80 -25.57
CA ASN A 116 -18.81 6.77 -26.62
C ASN A 116 -17.63 7.68 -26.29
N GLU A 117 -16.88 7.41 -25.23
CA GLU A 117 -15.68 8.16 -24.90
C GLU A 117 -14.48 7.72 -25.76
N ALA A 118 -13.75 8.67 -26.32
CA ALA A 118 -12.50 8.41 -27.01
C ALA A 118 -11.35 8.30 -26.00
N VAL A 119 -10.64 7.17 -26.02
CA VAL A 119 -9.53 6.89 -25.10
C VAL A 119 -8.34 6.27 -25.83
N THR A 120 -7.16 6.46 -25.25
CA THR A 120 -5.93 5.76 -25.63
C THR A 120 -5.53 4.84 -24.50
N ILE A 121 -5.31 3.57 -24.83
CA ILE A 121 -4.96 2.53 -23.87
C ILE A 121 -3.53 2.09 -24.13
N GLN A 122 -2.74 2.01 -23.07
CA GLN A 122 -1.45 1.32 -23.08
C GLN A 122 -1.55 0.10 -22.16
N GLY A 123 -1.14 -1.05 -22.66
CA GLY A 123 -1.25 -2.30 -21.91
C GLY A 123 -0.54 -3.46 -22.58
N ARG A 124 -0.80 -4.66 -22.08
CA ARG A 124 -0.35 -5.91 -22.69
C ARG A 124 -1.53 -6.62 -23.34
N PHE A 125 -1.36 -7.06 -24.59
CA PHE A 125 -2.32 -7.91 -25.26
C PHE A 125 -1.95 -9.37 -25.05
N ASP A 126 -2.77 -10.11 -24.31
CA ASP A 126 -2.62 -11.55 -24.07
C ASP A 126 -4.00 -12.18 -23.79
N ASP A 127 -4.15 -13.46 -24.14
CA ASP A 127 -5.38 -14.25 -23.93
C ASP A 127 -6.67 -13.61 -24.49
N GLY A 128 -6.56 -12.76 -25.52
CA GLY A 128 -7.70 -12.05 -26.13
C GLY A 128 -8.15 -10.79 -25.38
N PHE A 129 -7.41 -10.38 -24.35
CA PHE A 129 -7.67 -9.17 -23.58
C PHE A 129 -6.49 -8.21 -23.70
N VAL A 130 -6.79 -6.91 -23.67
CA VAL A 130 -5.78 -5.88 -23.42
C VAL A 130 -5.83 -5.52 -21.95
N HIS A 131 -4.78 -5.89 -21.23
CA HIS A 131 -4.61 -5.58 -19.82
C HIS A 131 -4.02 -4.20 -19.68
N ALA A 132 -4.90 -3.23 -19.44
CA ALA A 132 -4.54 -1.84 -19.43
C ALA A 132 -3.67 -1.52 -18.21
N SER A 133 -2.55 -0.84 -18.45
CA SER A 133 -1.67 -0.26 -17.43
C SER A 133 -1.84 1.25 -17.35
N TYR A 134 -2.17 1.88 -18.48
CA TYR A 134 -2.52 3.29 -18.54
C TYR A 134 -3.71 3.52 -19.45
N LEU A 135 -4.55 4.47 -19.04
CA LEU A 135 -5.66 4.98 -19.81
C LEU A 135 -5.53 6.48 -19.93
N VAL A 136 -5.55 7.01 -21.14
CA VAL A 136 -5.56 8.45 -21.41
C VAL A 136 -6.88 8.81 -22.04
N ARG A 137 -7.62 9.70 -21.38
CA ARG A 137 -8.90 10.21 -21.84
C ARG A 137 -8.71 11.32 -22.88
N GLN A 138 -9.78 11.62 -23.61
CA GLN A 138 -9.79 12.70 -24.61
C GLN A 138 -9.47 14.10 -24.04
N ASP A 139 -9.70 14.31 -22.74
CA ASP A 139 -9.36 15.54 -22.02
C ASP A 139 -7.88 15.61 -21.60
N GLY A 140 -7.09 14.58 -21.92
CA GLY A 140 -5.68 14.44 -21.55
C GLY A 140 -5.44 13.88 -20.15
N GLN A 141 -6.49 13.58 -19.37
CA GLN A 141 -6.35 12.96 -18.07
C GLN A 141 -5.80 11.54 -18.23
N THR A 142 -4.77 11.23 -17.46
CA THR A 142 -4.09 9.93 -17.48
C THR A 142 -4.35 9.20 -16.18
N GLU A 143 -4.96 8.01 -16.28
CA GLU A 143 -5.17 7.09 -15.18
C GLU A 143 -4.13 5.98 -15.24
N SER A 144 -3.45 5.75 -14.12
CA SER A 144 -2.58 4.58 -13.96
C SER A 144 -3.38 3.44 -13.35
N LEU A 145 -3.50 2.36 -14.10
CA LEU A 145 -4.19 1.15 -13.69
C LEU A 145 -3.13 0.23 -13.12
N GLY A 146 -3.23 -0.02 -11.81
CA GLY A 146 -2.21 -0.76 -11.06
C GLY A 146 -1.96 -2.15 -11.66
N PRO A 147 -0.79 -2.76 -11.36
CA PRO A 147 -0.47 -4.08 -11.85
C PRO A 147 -1.58 -5.07 -11.50
N ARG A 148 -1.81 -6.07 -12.37
CA ARG A 148 -2.62 -7.24 -12.01
C ARG A 148 -2.15 -7.75 -10.66
N HIS A 149 -3.09 -8.21 -9.82
CA HIS A 149 -2.79 -8.87 -8.55
C HIS A 149 -1.62 -9.86 -8.71
N GLY A 150 -0.41 -9.39 -8.41
CA GLY A 150 0.73 -10.25 -8.19
C GLY A 150 0.56 -10.90 -6.82
N PRO A 151 1.19 -12.05 -6.57
CA PRO A 151 1.34 -12.55 -5.22
C PRO A 151 1.77 -11.40 -4.31
N PRO A 152 1.20 -11.26 -3.10
CA PRO A 152 1.70 -10.29 -2.13
C PRO A 152 3.22 -10.46 -2.06
N PRO A 153 4.00 -9.37 -2.09
CA PRO A 153 5.43 -9.50 -1.87
C PRO A 153 5.62 -10.25 -0.55
N HIS A 154 6.20 -11.46 -0.61
CA HIS A 154 6.53 -12.22 0.59
C HIS A 154 7.46 -11.35 1.41
N GLY A 155 6.93 -10.79 2.50
CA GLY A 155 7.70 -9.96 3.40
C GLY A 155 8.72 -10.83 4.13
N PRO A 156 9.88 -10.28 4.54
CA PRO A 156 10.90 -11.02 5.29
C PRO A 156 10.36 -11.73 6.55
N LEU A 157 9.25 -11.24 7.10
CA LEU A 157 8.55 -11.80 8.26
C LEU A 157 7.91 -13.16 7.97
N GLU A 158 7.45 -13.41 6.74
CA GLU A 158 6.77 -14.64 6.36
C GLU A 158 7.76 -15.79 6.11
N ASP A 159 8.95 -15.46 5.60
CA ASP A 159 10.08 -16.39 5.51
C ASP A 159 10.60 -16.79 6.90
N MET A 160 10.65 -15.84 7.85
CA MET A 160 11.01 -16.14 9.24
C MET A 160 9.97 -17.03 9.92
N ALA A 161 8.68 -16.77 9.71
CA ALA A 161 7.60 -17.59 10.25
C ALA A 161 7.59 -19.01 9.69
N ARG A 162 7.95 -19.20 8.41
CA ARG A 162 8.08 -20.53 7.78
C ARG A 162 9.28 -21.31 8.32
N LYS A 163 10.39 -20.62 8.61
CA LYS A 163 11.63 -21.23 9.12
C LYS A 163 11.55 -21.64 10.60
N LEU A 164 10.54 -21.15 11.33
CA LEU A 164 10.32 -21.44 12.75
C LEU A 164 9.20 -22.48 13.00
N ARG A 165 8.59 -23.05 11.95
CA ARG A 165 7.68 -24.18 12.10
C ARG A 165 8.49 -25.49 12.10
N PRO A 166 8.37 -26.33 13.15
CA PRO A 166 9.10 -27.60 13.27
C PRO A 166 8.61 -28.67 12.29
#